data_AF-A0A7K5EQI2-F1
#
_entry.id   AF-A0A7K5EQI2-F1
#
_cell.length_a   1.000
_cell.length_b   1.000
_cell.length_c   1.000
_cell.angle_alpha   90.00
_cell.angle_beta   90.00
_cell.angle_gamma   90.00
#
_symmetry.space_group_name_H-M   'P 1'
#
loop_
_entity.id
_entity.type
_entity.pdbx_description
1 polymer ?
#
loop_
_entity_poly.entity_id
_entity_poly.type
_entity_poly.pdbx_seq_one_letter_code
_entity_poly.pdbx_strand_id
1 'polypeptide(L)'
;ASAAFRNPPSRADVPPYKQLPTARSYMTLETAAAAYSCSAPSPPVLRVGSDTACMDQGRQDPCNGPLPSPGPYRVKFLLMGCRGPKAETQWSEPILLRRASSPSTINPEPTRRGSAVVVIASILASLGAVLATAVLGALGAKVWGSLCHQGLGTDAFIRRSYRTHHIPPALPQPLPPGCGCSPPGLC
;
A
#
# COMPACT_ATOMS: atom_id res chain seq x y z
N ALA A 1 21.31 -35.14 -20.96
CA ALA A 1 21.92 -35.48 -22.26
C ALA A 1 22.61 -36.83 -22.15
N SER A 2 22.35 -37.75 -23.09
CA SER A 2 23.01 -39.06 -23.13
C SER A 2 24.43 -38.92 -23.70
N ALA A 3 25.35 -39.82 -23.33
CA ALA A 3 26.67 -39.94 -23.96
C ALA A 3 26.60 -40.18 -25.48
N ALA A 4 25.44 -40.64 -25.98
CA ALA A 4 25.21 -40.88 -27.40
C ALA A 4 24.83 -39.63 -28.22
N PHE A 5 24.63 -38.46 -27.59
CA PHE A 5 24.26 -37.25 -28.33
C PHE A 5 25.37 -36.81 -29.29
N ARG A 6 24.99 -36.46 -30.52
CA ARG A 6 25.86 -35.88 -31.54
C ARG A 6 25.31 -34.52 -31.97
N ASN A 7 26.19 -33.55 -32.20
CA ASN A 7 25.78 -32.27 -32.77
C ASN A 7 25.18 -32.47 -34.16
N PRO A 8 24.13 -31.74 -34.52
CA PRO A 8 23.60 -31.74 -35.88
C PRO A 8 24.67 -31.24 -36.86
N PRO A 9 24.89 -31.90 -38.00
CA PRO A 9 25.92 -31.51 -38.97
C PRO A 9 25.57 -30.22 -39.71
N SER A 10 24.28 -29.90 -39.86
CA SER A 10 23.79 -28.64 -40.41
C SER A 10 22.59 -28.09 -39.64
N ARG A 11 22.17 -26.86 -39.97
CA ARG A 11 20.96 -26.25 -39.41
C ARG A 11 19.69 -27.05 -39.76
N ALA A 12 19.65 -27.67 -40.94
CA ALA A 12 18.50 -28.45 -41.38
C ALA A 12 18.33 -29.75 -40.59
N ASP A 13 19.40 -30.26 -39.98
CA ASP A 13 19.39 -31.48 -39.17
C ASP A 13 18.99 -31.24 -37.71
N VAL A 14 18.73 -29.98 -37.34
CA VAL A 14 18.23 -29.64 -36.00
C VAL A 14 16.80 -30.18 -35.87
N PRO A 15 16.53 -31.10 -34.92
CA PRO A 15 15.19 -31.64 -34.76
C PRO A 15 14.19 -30.53 -34.38
N PRO A 16 13.00 -30.51 -34.99
CA PRO A 16 11.93 -29.63 -34.57
C PRO A 16 11.48 -29.97 -33.15
N TYR A 17 10.94 -28.97 -32.44
CA TYR A 17 10.51 -29.12 -31.04
C TYR A 17 9.55 -30.31 -30.83
N LYS A 18 8.64 -30.59 -31.78
CA LYS A 18 7.70 -31.73 -31.71
C LYS A 18 8.38 -33.09 -31.62
N GLN A 19 9.60 -33.21 -32.14
CA GLN A 19 10.38 -34.45 -32.07
C GLN A 19 11.18 -34.56 -30.76
N LEU A 20 11.10 -33.59 -29.84
CA LEU A 20 11.79 -33.65 -28.56
C LEU A 20 11.61 -34.98 -27.79
N PRO A 21 10.42 -35.61 -27.74
CA PRO A 21 10.25 -36.88 -27.04
C PRO A 21 11.11 -38.03 -27.60
N THR A 22 11.35 -38.04 -28.92
CA THR A 22 12.10 -39.09 -29.62
C THR A 22 13.56 -38.70 -29.83
N ALA A 23 13.81 -37.48 -30.33
CA ALA A 23 15.14 -36.93 -30.56
C ALA A 23 15.91 -36.62 -29.28
N ARG A 24 15.20 -36.41 -28.15
CA ARG A 24 15.75 -36.08 -26.82
C ARG A 24 16.60 -34.80 -26.77
N SER A 25 16.50 -33.98 -27.82
CA SER A 25 17.14 -32.68 -27.96
C SER A 25 16.39 -31.85 -28.99
N TYR A 26 16.44 -30.53 -28.83
CA TYR A 26 15.91 -29.55 -29.77
C TYR A 26 16.71 -28.27 -29.63
N MET A 27 16.59 -27.35 -30.60
CA MET A 27 17.17 -26.02 -30.51
C MET A 27 16.18 -25.07 -29.83
N THR A 28 16.61 -24.43 -28.75
CA THR A 28 15.78 -23.52 -27.96
C THR A 28 15.74 -22.13 -28.56
N LEU A 29 16.87 -21.61 -29.03
CA LEU A 29 16.95 -20.29 -29.65
C LEU A 29 17.98 -20.35 -30.76
N GLU A 30 17.59 -19.86 -31.94
CA GLU A 30 18.55 -19.56 -32.99
C GLU A 30 18.75 -18.06 -33.07
N THR A 31 20.01 -17.64 -33.13
CA THR A 31 20.39 -16.24 -33.07
C THR A 31 21.75 -16.06 -33.72
N ALA A 32 21.93 -14.92 -34.37
CA ALA A 32 23.22 -14.59 -34.97
C ALA A 32 24.25 -14.38 -33.86
N ALA A 33 25.48 -14.88 -34.06
CA ALA A 33 26.58 -14.69 -33.11
C ALA A 33 26.83 -13.19 -32.79
N ALA A 34 26.58 -12.31 -33.75
CA ALA A 34 26.68 -10.86 -33.59
C ALA A 34 25.73 -10.29 -32.51
N ALA A 35 24.63 -10.98 -32.17
CA ALA A 35 23.72 -10.58 -31.10
C ALA A 35 24.31 -10.80 -29.70
N TYR A 36 25.41 -11.57 -29.58
CA TYR A 36 26.11 -11.86 -28.33
C TYR A 36 27.50 -11.21 -28.33
N SER A 37 27.55 -9.89 -28.55
CA SER A 37 28.81 -9.15 -28.49
C SER A 37 29.37 -9.13 -27.07
N CYS A 38 30.64 -9.49 -26.90
CA CYS A 38 31.32 -9.43 -25.60
C CYS A 38 31.41 -8.00 -25.02
N SER A 39 31.31 -6.97 -25.88
CA SER A 39 31.47 -5.57 -25.52
C SER A 39 30.19 -4.88 -25.04
N ALA A 40 29.02 -5.52 -25.16
CA ALA A 40 27.74 -4.97 -24.75
C ALA A 40 27.14 -5.78 -23.59
N PRO A 41 26.29 -5.18 -22.75
CA PRO A 41 25.53 -5.93 -21.76
C PRO A 41 24.62 -6.93 -22.47
N SER A 42 25.03 -8.20 -22.53
CA SER A 42 24.18 -9.29 -23.00
C SER A 42 23.08 -9.56 -21.96
N PRO A 43 21.86 -9.93 -22.37
CA PRO A 43 20.83 -10.32 -21.42
C PRO A 43 21.36 -11.46 -20.55
N PRO A 44 21.34 -11.32 -19.21
CA PRO A 44 22.00 -12.27 -18.31
C PRO A 44 21.30 -13.63 -18.24
N VAL A 45 20.12 -13.76 -18.84
CA VAL A 45 19.27 -14.93 -18.73
C VAL A 45 18.71 -15.30 -20.10
N LEU A 46 19.03 -16.52 -20.55
CA LEU A 46 18.34 -17.15 -21.67
C LEU A 46 17.16 -17.96 -21.16
N ARG A 47 15.94 -17.56 -21.52
CA ARG A 47 14.72 -18.29 -21.17
C ARG A 47 14.52 -19.44 -22.14
N VAL A 48 14.53 -20.66 -21.62
CA VAL A 48 14.22 -21.87 -22.38
C VAL A 48 12.73 -22.21 -22.22
N GLY A 49 12.07 -22.57 -23.31
CA GLY A 49 10.71 -23.05 -23.32
C GLY A 49 9.63 -21.97 -23.17
N SER A 50 9.91 -20.74 -23.60
CA SER A 50 8.99 -19.61 -23.45
C SER A 50 8.01 -19.42 -24.61
N ASP A 51 8.14 -20.18 -25.70
CA ASP A 51 7.30 -20.04 -26.89
C ASP A 51 6.20 -21.11 -26.90
N THR A 52 5.03 -20.80 -26.35
CA THR A 52 3.91 -21.73 -26.29
C THR A 52 3.29 -22.04 -27.66
N ALA A 53 3.49 -21.17 -28.67
CA ALA A 53 3.00 -21.39 -30.03
C ALA A 53 3.78 -22.52 -30.76
N CYS A 54 4.90 -22.96 -30.21
CA CYS A 54 5.60 -24.17 -30.67
C CYS A 54 4.75 -25.45 -30.62
N MET A 55 3.69 -25.46 -29.80
CA MET A 55 2.78 -26.60 -29.69
C MET A 55 1.81 -26.71 -30.87
N ASP A 56 1.70 -25.67 -31.70
CA ASP A 56 0.73 -25.60 -32.80
C ASP A 56 1.06 -26.61 -33.91
N GLN A 57 0.04 -27.30 -34.43
CA GLN A 57 0.22 -28.48 -35.30
C GLN A 57 0.94 -28.20 -36.64
N GLY A 58 1.06 -26.95 -37.09
CA GLY A 58 1.71 -26.59 -38.36
C GLY A 58 3.20 -26.25 -38.29
N ARG A 59 3.78 -25.94 -37.13
CA ARG A 59 5.16 -25.44 -37.06
C ARG A 59 6.19 -26.54 -37.29
N GLN A 60 7.11 -26.32 -38.25
CA GLN A 60 8.20 -27.23 -38.63
C GLN A 60 9.59 -26.67 -38.32
N ASP A 61 9.72 -25.35 -38.18
CA ASP A 61 11.00 -24.73 -37.84
C ASP A 61 11.41 -24.99 -36.38
N PRO A 62 12.72 -25.04 -36.08
CA PRO A 62 13.21 -25.04 -34.71
C PRO A 62 12.65 -23.87 -33.90
N CYS A 63 12.22 -24.13 -32.66
CA CYS A 63 11.53 -23.13 -31.87
C CYS A 63 11.68 -23.38 -30.36
N ASN A 64 11.48 -22.32 -29.56
CA ASN A 64 11.70 -22.33 -28.11
C ASN A 64 10.54 -22.96 -27.30
N GLY A 65 10.10 -24.16 -27.68
CA GLY A 65 8.89 -24.76 -27.13
C GLY A 65 9.01 -25.20 -25.66
N PRO A 66 7.89 -25.25 -24.90
CA PRO A 66 7.89 -25.55 -23.47
C PRO A 66 8.51 -26.90 -23.13
N LEU A 67 9.24 -27.01 -22.02
CA LEU A 67 9.81 -28.30 -21.64
C LEU A 67 8.72 -29.22 -21.06
N PRO A 68 8.63 -30.50 -21.51
CA PRO A 68 7.48 -31.36 -21.22
C PRO A 68 7.49 -32.00 -19.82
N SER A 69 8.61 -31.95 -19.11
CA SER A 69 8.75 -32.54 -17.78
C SER A 69 9.63 -31.68 -16.87
N PRO A 70 9.76 -31.99 -15.57
CA PRO A 70 10.68 -31.29 -14.68
C PRO A 70 12.17 -31.52 -14.96
N GLY A 71 12.54 -32.34 -15.95
CA GLY A 71 13.92 -32.70 -16.24
C GLY A 71 14.35 -34.04 -15.64
N PRO A 72 15.66 -34.31 -15.56
CA PRO A 72 16.77 -33.36 -15.69
C PRO A 72 17.08 -32.95 -17.14
N TYR A 73 17.32 -31.66 -17.35
CA TYR A 73 17.79 -31.10 -18.61
C TYR A 73 19.26 -30.69 -18.53
N ARG A 74 19.91 -30.59 -19.69
CA ARG A 74 21.25 -30.01 -19.84
C ARG A 74 21.24 -29.13 -21.07
N VAL A 75 21.97 -28.03 -21.02
CA VAL A 75 22.10 -27.09 -22.13
C VAL A 75 23.56 -26.95 -22.52
N LYS A 76 23.81 -26.64 -23.79
CA LYS A 76 25.10 -26.18 -24.28
C LYS A 76 24.87 -25.22 -25.43
N PHE A 77 25.85 -24.39 -25.70
CA PHE A 77 25.84 -23.51 -26.86
C PHE A 77 26.58 -24.19 -28.01
N LEU A 78 25.99 -24.12 -29.20
CA LEU A 78 26.56 -24.64 -30.43
C LEU A 78 26.64 -23.50 -31.44
N LEU A 79 27.84 -23.13 -31.84
CA LEU A 79 28.08 -22.16 -32.91
C LEU A 79 28.08 -22.89 -34.24
N MET A 80 27.13 -22.57 -35.11
CA MET A 80 27.03 -23.13 -36.47
C MET A 80 27.57 -22.13 -37.48
N GLY A 81 28.41 -22.60 -38.42
CA GLY A 81 28.78 -21.88 -39.62
C GLY A 81 28.14 -22.50 -40.88
N CYS A 82 28.43 -21.93 -42.05
CA CYS A 82 27.85 -22.42 -43.33
C CYS A 82 28.22 -23.86 -43.69
N ARG A 83 29.27 -24.42 -43.07
CA ARG A 83 29.75 -25.80 -43.28
C ARG A 83 29.57 -26.68 -42.04
N GLY A 84 28.66 -26.31 -41.14
CA GLY A 84 28.35 -27.06 -39.92
C GLY A 84 28.94 -26.46 -38.64
N PRO A 85 29.04 -27.26 -37.55
CA PRO A 85 29.54 -26.82 -36.25
C PRO A 85 30.93 -26.19 -36.32
N LYS A 86 31.12 -25.07 -35.61
CA LYS A 86 32.39 -24.34 -35.52
C LYS A 86 32.97 -24.34 -34.11
N ALA A 87 32.12 -24.25 -33.10
CA ALA A 87 32.51 -24.28 -31.71
C ALA A 87 31.33 -24.76 -30.86
N GLU A 88 31.62 -25.28 -29.68
CA GLU A 88 30.61 -25.64 -28.69
C GLU A 88 31.11 -25.38 -27.28
N THR A 89 30.19 -25.20 -26.34
CA THR A 89 30.52 -25.22 -24.92
C THR A 89 30.43 -26.64 -24.38
N GLN A 90 31.00 -26.86 -23.20
CA GLN A 90 30.65 -28.02 -22.39
C GLN A 90 29.14 -27.99 -22.04
N TRP A 91 28.61 -29.16 -21.71
CA TRP A 91 27.27 -29.25 -21.15
C TRP A 91 27.21 -28.57 -19.78
N SER A 92 26.08 -27.91 -19.51
CA SER A 92 25.76 -27.46 -18.17
C SER A 92 25.62 -28.62 -17.20
N GLU A 93 25.68 -28.29 -15.91
CA GLU A 93 25.15 -29.18 -14.88
C GLU A 93 23.66 -29.51 -15.12
N PRO A 94 23.16 -30.64 -14.60
CA PRO A 94 21.75 -30.98 -14.68
C PRO A 94 20.85 -29.90 -14.09
N ILE A 95 19.84 -29.49 -14.87
CA ILE A 95 18.85 -28.48 -14.48
C ILE A 95 17.53 -29.20 -14.20
N LEU A 96 16.97 -28.97 -13.03
CA LEU A 96 15.63 -29.41 -12.63
C LEU A 96 14.68 -28.21 -12.67
N LEU A 97 13.58 -28.36 -13.38
CA LEU A 97 12.54 -27.33 -13.44
C LEU A 97 11.61 -27.45 -12.24
N ARG A 98 11.12 -26.30 -11.77
CA ARG A 98 10.05 -26.28 -10.77
C ARG A 98 8.77 -26.81 -11.41
N ARG A 99 8.09 -27.72 -10.73
CA ARG A 99 6.77 -28.19 -11.15
C ARG A 99 5.74 -27.12 -10.78
N ALA A 100 4.97 -26.66 -11.77
CA ALA A 100 3.78 -25.86 -11.50
C ALA A 100 2.78 -26.75 -10.76
N SER A 101 2.19 -26.23 -9.67
CA SER A 101 1.07 -26.90 -9.01
C SER A 101 -0.10 -26.99 -9.98
N SER A 102 -0.79 -28.13 -9.99
CA SER A 102 -2.01 -28.24 -10.80
C SER A 102 -3.00 -27.18 -10.33
N PRO A 103 -3.65 -26.43 -11.23
CA PRO A 103 -4.71 -25.51 -10.84
C PRO A 103 -5.79 -26.20 -9.98
N SER A 104 -6.08 -27.47 -10.24
CA SER A 104 -7.03 -28.28 -9.46
C SER A 104 -6.58 -28.60 -8.02
N THR A 105 -5.30 -28.40 -7.71
CA THR A 105 -4.73 -28.57 -6.35
C THR A 105 -4.57 -27.24 -5.62
N ILE A 106 -4.78 -26.12 -6.29
CA ILE A 106 -4.75 -24.79 -5.67
C ILE A 106 -6.11 -24.60 -5.01
N ASN A 107 -6.15 -24.47 -3.69
CA ASN A 107 -7.37 -24.06 -3.01
C ASN A 107 -7.60 -22.56 -3.32
N PRO A 108 -8.65 -22.21 -4.09
CA PRO A 108 -8.92 -20.83 -4.46
C PRO A 108 -9.58 -20.04 -3.32
N GLU A 109 -9.89 -20.69 -2.18
CA GLU A 109 -10.41 -20.01 -1.00
C GLU A 109 -9.52 -18.80 -0.67
N PRO A 110 -10.11 -17.60 -0.50
CA PRO A 110 -9.35 -16.44 -0.10
C PRO A 110 -8.63 -16.80 1.18
N THR A 111 -7.29 -16.85 1.10
CA THR A 111 -6.41 -17.14 2.23
C THR A 111 -6.99 -16.44 3.45
N ARG A 112 -7.54 -17.24 4.38
CA ARG A 112 -8.18 -16.81 5.62
C ARG A 112 -7.50 -15.53 6.08
N ARG A 113 -8.18 -14.37 6.01
CA ARG A 113 -7.59 -13.04 6.26
C ARG A 113 -6.55 -13.18 7.35
N GLY A 114 -5.28 -12.95 7.00
CA GLY A 114 -4.18 -13.18 7.94
C GLY A 114 -4.53 -12.51 9.25
N SER A 115 -4.39 -13.22 10.37
CA SER A 115 -4.74 -12.73 11.71
C SER A 115 -4.21 -11.31 11.94
N ALA A 116 -3.03 -10.99 11.40
CA ALA A 116 -2.45 -9.66 11.38
C ALA A 116 -3.35 -8.56 10.78
N VAL A 117 -4.00 -8.80 9.64
CA VAL A 117 -4.88 -7.81 8.99
C VAL A 117 -6.10 -7.51 9.87
N VAL A 118 -6.66 -8.55 10.50
CA VAL A 118 -7.80 -8.39 11.42
C VAL A 118 -7.39 -7.60 12.66
N VAL A 119 -6.20 -7.91 13.22
CA VAL A 119 -5.64 -7.21 14.39
C VAL A 119 -5.33 -5.74 14.06
N ILE A 120 -4.72 -5.46 12.90
CA ILE A 120 -4.44 -4.08 12.49
C ILE A 120 -5.75 -3.30 12.29
N ALA A 121 -6.75 -3.90 11.63
CA ALA A 121 -8.04 -3.26 11.42
C ALA A 121 -8.77 -2.95 12.74
N SER A 122 -8.73 -3.85 13.73
CA SER A 122 -9.37 -3.62 15.04
C SER A 122 -8.67 -2.53 15.86
N ILE A 123 -7.33 -2.48 15.82
CA ILE A 123 -6.55 -1.40 16.46
C ILE A 123 -6.89 -0.06 15.82
N LEU A 124 -6.87 0.04 14.49
CA LEU A 124 -7.19 1.29 13.80
C LEU A 124 -8.64 1.73 14.04
N ALA A 125 -9.59 0.79 14.03
CA ALA A 125 -10.99 1.09 14.30
C ALA A 125 -11.22 1.60 15.74
N SER A 126 -10.58 0.96 16.73
CA SER A 126 -10.70 1.37 18.13
C SER A 126 -10.06 2.74 18.39
N LEU A 127 -8.85 2.98 17.88
CA LEU A 127 -8.19 4.29 17.97
C LEU A 127 -9.01 5.38 17.26
N GLY A 128 -9.57 5.09 16.09
CA GLY A 128 -10.44 6.00 15.36
C GLY A 128 -11.71 6.36 16.14
N ALA A 129 -12.36 5.38 16.78
CA ALA A 129 -13.54 5.62 17.60
C ALA A 129 -13.24 6.45 18.85
N VAL A 130 -12.12 6.18 19.53
CA VAL A 130 -11.68 6.96 20.69
C VAL A 130 -11.37 8.40 20.28
N LEU A 131 -10.68 8.60 19.16
CA LEU A 131 -10.38 9.94 18.67
C LEU A 131 -11.66 10.70 18.28
N ALA A 132 -12.59 10.04 17.58
CA ALA A 132 -13.85 10.64 17.18
C ALA A 132 -14.71 11.07 18.39
N THR A 133 -14.82 10.21 19.41
CA THR A 133 -15.56 10.53 20.65
C THR A 133 -14.91 11.69 21.41
N ALA A 134 -13.58 11.74 21.50
CA ALA A 134 -12.87 12.86 22.13
C ALA A 134 -13.10 14.18 21.38
N VAL A 135 -13.04 14.17 20.04
CA VAL A 135 -13.29 15.36 19.21
C VAL A 135 -14.75 15.83 19.36
N LEU A 136 -15.72 14.92 19.29
CA LEU A 136 -17.14 15.25 19.49
C LEU A 136 -17.39 15.80 20.90
N GLY A 137 -16.78 15.22 21.92
CA GLY A 137 -16.86 15.70 23.30
C GLY A 137 -16.28 17.10 23.46
N ALA A 138 -15.11 17.37 22.87
CA ALA A 138 -14.48 18.69 22.91
C ALA A 138 -15.30 19.75 22.17
N LEU A 139 -15.85 19.41 21.00
CA LEU A 139 -16.75 20.30 20.25
C LEU A 139 -18.04 20.56 21.02
N GLY A 140 -18.66 19.52 21.60
CA GLY A 140 -19.85 19.65 22.43
C GLY A 140 -19.62 20.53 23.66
N ALA A 141 -18.50 20.33 24.38
CA ALA A 141 -18.12 21.15 25.52
C ALA A 141 -17.87 22.62 25.13
N LYS A 142 -17.26 22.87 23.95
CA LYS A 142 -17.03 24.22 23.44
C LYS A 142 -18.33 24.92 23.04
N VAL A 143 -19.23 24.20 22.38
CA VAL A 143 -20.56 24.72 21.99
C VAL A 143 -21.40 25.00 23.24
N TRP A 144 -21.43 24.08 24.20
CA TRP A 144 -22.13 24.27 25.47
C TRP A 144 -21.53 25.43 26.28
N GLY A 145 -20.21 25.52 26.38
CA GLY A 145 -19.51 26.64 27.00
C GLY A 145 -19.81 27.98 26.34
N SER A 146 -19.92 28.03 25.00
CA SER A 146 -20.31 29.24 24.26
C SER A 146 -21.77 29.64 24.51
N LEU A 147 -22.69 28.67 24.54
CA LEU A 147 -24.11 28.90 24.83
C LEU A 147 -24.33 29.34 26.29
N CYS A 148 -23.63 28.73 27.25
CA CYS A 148 -23.67 29.14 28.66
C CYS A 148 -23.00 30.49 28.89
N HIS A 149 -21.91 30.82 28.18
CA HIS A 149 -21.31 32.16 28.26
C HIS A 149 -22.17 33.25 27.62
N GLN A 150 -22.94 32.95 26.56
CA GLN A 150 -23.93 33.88 26.02
C GLN A 150 -25.19 34.00 26.90
N GLY A 151 -25.55 32.96 27.65
CA GLY A 151 -26.71 32.93 28.55
C GLY A 151 -26.54 33.63 29.91
N LEU A 152 -25.32 34.05 30.28
CA LEU A 152 -25.06 34.89 31.47
C LEU A 152 -25.04 36.40 31.16
N GLY A 153 -25.37 36.80 29.92
CA GLY A 153 -25.52 38.19 29.49
C GLY A 153 -26.92 38.78 29.69
N THR A 154 -27.84 38.08 30.36
CA THR A 154 -29.14 38.61 30.79
C THR A 154 -29.18 38.72 32.30
N ASP A 155 -28.85 39.93 32.77
CA ASP A 155 -29.31 40.56 34.00
C ASP A 155 -29.29 39.70 35.27
N ALA A 156 -28.10 39.21 35.64
CA ALA A 156 -27.83 38.98 37.05
C ALA A 156 -27.71 40.35 37.72
N PHE A 157 -28.84 40.89 38.21
CA PHE A 157 -28.87 41.98 39.17
C PHE A 157 -28.01 41.58 40.38
N ILE A 158 -26.71 41.87 40.33
CA ILE A 158 -25.89 41.97 41.52
C ILE A 158 -26.44 43.19 42.26
N ARG A 159 -27.33 42.93 43.22
CA ARG A 159 -27.78 43.93 44.18
C ARG A 159 -26.54 44.39 44.96
N ARG A 160 -25.87 45.42 44.45
CA ARG A 160 -24.92 46.21 45.25
C ARG A 160 -25.70 46.69 46.47
N SER A 161 -25.31 46.21 47.65
CA SER A 161 -25.84 46.71 48.91
C SER A 161 -25.45 48.19 49.04
N TYR A 162 -26.37 49.09 48.71
CA TYR A 162 -26.21 50.50 49.04
C TYR A 162 -26.24 50.62 50.56
N ARG A 163 -25.11 51.00 51.14
CA ARG A 163 -24.99 51.34 52.57
C ARG A 163 -25.47 52.78 52.72
N THR A 164 -26.72 52.98 53.13
CA THR A 164 -27.23 54.31 53.48
C THR A 164 -26.56 54.75 54.79
N HIS A 165 -25.74 55.80 54.74
CA HIS A 165 -25.28 56.47 55.94
C HIS A 165 -26.48 57.16 56.58
N HIS A 166 -26.90 56.70 57.76
CA HIS A 166 -27.92 57.37 58.55
C HIS A 166 -27.46 58.80 58.87
N ILE A 167 -28.25 59.79 58.45
CA ILE A 167 -28.11 61.18 58.89
C ILE A 167 -28.70 61.24 60.31
N PRO A 168 -27.92 61.55 61.36
CA PRO A 168 -28.45 61.74 62.70
C PRO A 168 -29.41 62.95 62.70
N PRO A 169 -30.54 62.90 63.43
CA PRO A 169 -31.41 64.06 63.56
C PRO A 169 -30.64 65.22 64.20
N ALA A 170 -30.76 66.41 63.60
CA ALA A 170 -30.17 67.62 64.13
C ALA A 170 -30.75 67.94 65.52
N LEU A 171 -29.87 68.16 66.50
CA LEU A 171 -30.26 68.58 67.84
C LEU A 171 -30.83 70.02 67.79
N PRO A 172 -31.87 70.34 68.59
CA PRO A 172 -32.47 71.68 68.60
C PRO A 172 -31.44 72.75 68.98
N GLN A 173 -31.27 73.76 68.13
CA GLN A 173 -30.49 74.95 68.49
C GLN A 173 -31.32 75.88 69.41
N PRO A 174 -30.74 76.38 70.51
CA PRO A 174 -31.41 77.34 71.40
C PRO A 174 -31.59 78.71 70.73
N LEU A 175 -32.79 79.29 70.87
CA LEU A 175 -33.06 80.69 70.49
C LEU A 175 -32.28 81.67 71.39
N PRO A 176 -31.72 82.77 70.83
CA PRO A 176 -31.25 83.90 71.61
C PRO A 176 -32.41 84.81 72.09
N PRO A 177 -32.34 85.39 73.31
CA PRO A 177 -33.44 86.12 73.94
C PRO A 177 -33.45 87.65 73.72
N GLY A 178 -34.67 88.20 73.53
CA GLY A 178 -35.13 89.56 73.90
C GLY A 178 -34.66 90.73 73.00
N CYS A 179 -35.45 91.75 72.61
CA CYS A 179 -36.72 92.35 73.08
C CYS A 179 -37.36 93.07 71.86
N GLY A 180 -38.65 93.42 71.76
CA GLY A 180 -39.77 93.45 72.70
C GLY A 180 -41.08 93.85 71.97
N CYS A 181 -42.18 93.71 72.69
CA CYS A 181 -43.57 93.69 72.22
C CYS A 181 -44.17 95.05 71.83
N SER A 182 -45.25 95.01 71.02
CA SER A 182 -46.41 95.89 71.21
C SER A 182 -47.69 95.23 70.64
N PRO A 183 -48.75 95.01 71.44
CA PRO A 183 -50.11 94.64 70.98
C PRO A 183 -51.09 95.81 71.21
N PRO A 184 -52.43 95.66 71.05
CA PRO A 184 -53.23 94.93 70.05
C PRO A 184 -54.31 95.84 69.37
N GLY A 185 -55.04 95.31 68.38
CA GLY A 185 -56.46 95.72 68.17
C GLY A 185 -56.89 96.25 66.79
N LEU A 186 -57.66 95.40 66.09
CA LEU A 186 -58.91 95.66 65.35
C LEU A 186 -59.19 97.05 64.73
N CYS A 187 -59.24 97.07 63.39
CA CYS A 187 -60.42 97.39 62.57
C CYS A 187 -60.37 96.53 61.30
#